data_AF-A0A1H4WPN1-F1
#
_entry.id   AF-A0A1H4WPN1-F1
#
_cell.length_a   1.000
_cell.length_b   1.000
_cell.length_c   1.000
_cell.angle_alpha   90.00
_cell.angle_beta   90.00
_cell.angle_gamma   90.00
#
_symmetry.space_group_name_H-M   'P 1'
#
loop_
_entity.id
_entity.type
_entity.pdbx_description
1 polymer ?
#
loop_
_entity_poly.entity_id
_entity_poly.type
_entity_poly.pdbx_seq_one_letter_code
_entity_poly.pdbx_strand_id
1 'polypeptide(L)'
;MSALDNQRDFDTQLYDKLGALPSEPGEYWADAKSVWIDGIYADSDHYRQNSNTIVAVSRFASNDPGFGEPVIEHVVRIERSYERENPLEMTPEAAVVLGRHLLVAGTAAIRDLAAHANWLAHEHPEVPK
;
A
#
# COMPACT_ATOMS: atom_id res chain seq x y z
N MET A 1 -2.42 15.43 17.88
CA MET A 1 -1.58 15.09 16.72
C MET A 1 -2.25 15.71 15.51
N SER A 2 -1.57 16.54 14.73
CA SER A 2 -2.21 17.25 13.62
C SER A 2 -2.33 16.36 12.38
N ALA A 3 -3.25 16.67 11.46
CA ALA A 3 -3.40 15.95 10.19
C ALA A 3 -2.12 15.98 9.32
N LEU A 4 -1.24 16.96 9.54
CA LEU A 4 0.07 17.06 8.88
C LEU A 4 1.11 16.11 9.47
N ASP A 5 1.10 15.88 10.79
CA ASP A 5 2.01 14.93 11.46
C ASP A 5 1.68 13.50 11.00
N ASN A 6 0.40 13.17 10.99
CA ASN A 6 -0.17 11.92 10.50
C ASN A 6 0.22 11.60 9.05
N GLN A 7 0.42 12.63 8.23
CA GLN A 7 0.72 12.49 6.82
C GLN A 7 2.21 12.22 6.56
N ARG A 8 3.09 12.96 7.26
CA ARG A 8 4.54 12.76 7.12
C ARG A 8 4.95 11.34 7.50
N ASP A 9 4.26 10.77 8.49
CA ASP A 9 4.51 9.41 8.94
C ASP A 9 4.14 8.35 7.89
N PHE A 10 3.08 8.55 7.09
CA PHE A 10 2.72 7.58 6.04
C PHE A 10 3.69 7.62 4.86
N ASP A 11 4.03 8.83 4.38
CA ASP A 11 4.96 9.00 3.26
C ASP A 11 6.33 8.39 3.61
N THR A 12 6.86 8.69 4.80
CA THR A 12 8.14 8.15 5.27
C THR A 12 8.09 6.62 5.43
N GLN A 13 7.07 6.09 6.10
CA GLN A 13 6.93 4.63 6.25
C GLN A 13 6.85 3.93 4.89
N LEU A 14 6.13 4.48 3.93
CA LEU A 14 5.96 3.87 2.63
C LEU A 14 7.29 3.73 1.88
N TYR A 15 8.09 4.80 1.83
CA TYR A 15 9.39 4.75 1.16
C TYR A 15 10.43 3.92 1.92
N ASP A 16 10.40 3.92 3.25
CA ASP A 16 11.30 3.09 4.06
C ASP A 16 10.97 1.59 3.91
N LYS A 17 9.68 1.25 3.79
CA LYS A 17 9.22 -0.14 3.63
C LYS A 17 9.39 -0.67 2.21
N LEU A 18 9.15 0.15 1.19
CA LEU A 18 9.37 -0.18 -0.22
C LEU A 18 10.84 -0.01 -0.64
N GLY A 19 11.78 -0.27 0.29
CA GLY A 19 13.21 -0.19 0.04
C GLY A 19 13.71 -1.21 -0.98
N ALA A 20 15.03 -1.24 -1.16
CA ALA A 20 15.71 -2.09 -2.11
C ALA A 20 15.32 -3.57 -1.96
N LEU A 21 15.12 -4.25 -3.10
CA LEU A 21 14.94 -5.70 -3.13
C LEU A 21 16.30 -6.43 -3.03
N PRO A 22 16.38 -7.53 -2.26
CA PRO A 22 17.57 -8.36 -2.22
C PRO A 22 17.86 -9.02 -3.59
N SER A 23 19.14 -9.34 -3.82
CA SER A 23 19.59 -10.08 -4.99
C SER A 23 19.54 -11.60 -4.81
N GLU A 24 19.39 -12.07 -3.57
CA GLU A 24 19.26 -13.50 -3.28
C GLU A 24 17.92 -14.02 -3.83
N PRO A 25 17.82 -15.29 -4.23
CA PRO A 25 16.55 -15.92 -4.56
C PRO A 25 15.60 -15.99 -3.35
N GLY A 26 14.35 -15.60 -3.53
CA GLY A 26 13.30 -15.80 -2.56
C GLY A 26 12.06 -14.92 -2.75
N GLU A 27 11.20 -14.94 -1.74
CA GLU A 27 10.00 -14.12 -1.65
C GLU A 27 10.17 -13.00 -0.62
N TYR A 28 9.75 -11.79 -0.98
CA TYR A 28 9.91 -10.58 -0.19
C TYR A 28 8.58 -9.84 -0.05
N TRP A 29 8.26 -9.49 1.18
CA TRP A 29 7.02 -8.80 1.53
C TRP A 29 7.32 -7.47 2.20
N ALA A 30 6.57 -6.44 1.82
CA ALA A 30 6.61 -5.16 2.50
C ALA A 30 5.19 -4.61 2.67
N ASP A 31 4.89 -4.08 3.86
CA ASP A 31 3.61 -3.47 4.18
C ASP A 31 3.82 -2.09 4.80
N ALA A 32 3.04 -1.13 4.32
CA ALA A 32 2.95 0.22 4.88
C ALA A 32 1.47 0.61 5.04
N LYS A 33 1.15 1.29 6.15
CA LYS A 33 -0.22 1.70 6.47
C LYS A 33 -0.23 3.16 6.88
N SER A 34 -1.25 3.89 6.43
CA SER A 34 -1.51 5.22 6.95
C SER A 34 -2.04 5.12 8.38
N VAL A 35 -2.05 6.25 9.07
CA VAL A 35 -2.88 6.38 10.27
C VAL A 35 -4.36 6.45 9.90
N TRP A 36 -5.23 6.40 10.91
CA TRP A 36 -6.67 6.60 10.74
C TRP A 36 -6.98 7.97 10.13
N ILE A 37 -7.86 7.94 9.13
CA ILE A 37 -8.40 9.12 8.47
C ILE A 37 -9.70 9.48 9.18
N ASP A 38 -9.64 10.49 10.03
CA ASP A 38 -10.82 11.04 10.68
C ASP A 38 -11.76 11.69 9.67
N GLY A 39 -13.06 11.66 9.96
CA GLY A 39 -14.08 12.28 9.10
C GLY A 39 -14.68 11.34 8.05
N ILE A 40 -14.31 10.06 8.06
CA ILE A 40 -15.00 8.99 7.30
C ILE A 40 -15.90 8.22 8.26
N TYR A 41 -17.16 8.07 7.88
CA TYR A 41 -18.20 7.49 8.72
C TYR A 41 -18.98 6.43 7.96
N ALA A 42 -19.35 5.35 8.64
CA ALA A 42 -20.33 4.41 8.14
C ALA A 42 -21.70 4.79 8.71
N ASP A 43 -22.70 4.93 7.85
CA ASP A 43 -24.08 5.08 8.29
C ASP A 43 -24.60 3.71 8.73
N SER A 44 -24.84 3.51 10.01
CA SER A 44 -25.51 2.31 10.51
C SER A 44 -26.90 2.68 10.94
N ASP A 45 -27.87 1.77 10.79
CA ASP A 45 -29.32 2.01 10.89
C ASP A 45 -29.81 2.92 12.04
N HIS A 46 -29.00 3.20 13.08
CA HIS A 46 -29.33 4.14 14.14
C HIS A 46 -28.21 5.08 14.61
N TYR A 47 -26.96 5.00 14.08
CA TYR A 47 -25.84 5.85 14.51
C TYR A 47 -24.77 6.04 13.42
N ARG A 48 -24.29 7.29 13.28
CA ARG A 48 -23.09 7.64 12.49
C ARG A 48 -21.84 7.33 13.30
N GLN A 49 -21.03 6.39 12.83
CA GLN A 49 -19.81 5.95 13.51
C GLN A 49 -18.58 6.18 12.63
N ASN A 50 -17.46 6.63 13.21
CA ASN A 50 -16.19 6.72 12.49
C ASN A 50 -15.77 5.33 12.01
N SER A 51 -15.42 5.20 10.74
CA SER A 51 -15.08 3.93 10.10
C SER A 51 -13.65 3.44 10.40
N ASN A 52 -12.83 4.26 11.07
CA ASN A 52 -11.40 4.04 11.32
C ASN A 52 -10.66 3.64 10.03
N THR A 53 -10.93 4.38 8.96
CA THR A 53 -10.42 4.06 7.63
C THR A 53 -8.93 4.38 7.50
N ILE A 54 -8.17 3.49 6.88
CA ILE A 54 -6.76 3.69 6.48
C ILE A 54 -6.55 3.34 5.02
N VAL A 55 -5.44 3.82 4.46
CA VAL A 55 -4.87 3.31 3.22
C VAL A 55 -3.67 2.43 3.55
N ALA A 56 -3.62 1.25 2.95
CA ALA A 56 -2.51 0.32 3.08
C ALA A 56 -1.92 0.01 1.70
N VAL A 57 -0.61 -0.20 1.66
CA VAL A 57 0.10 -0.70 0.49
C VAL A 57 0.85 -1.96 0.91
N SER A 58 0.60 -3.04 0.19
CA SER A 58 1.38 -4.27 0.28
C SER A 58 2.17 -4.44 -1.01
N ARG A 59 3.45 -4.81 -0.90
CA ARG A 59 4.30 -5.26 -2.00
C ARG A 59 4.66 -6.73 -1.79
N PHE A 60 4.44 -7.54 -2.81
CA PHE A 60 5.04 -8.85 -2.97
C PHE A 60 6.11 -8.76 -4.05
N ALA A 61 7.27 -9.37 -3.82
CA ALA A 61 8.27 -9.57 -4.86
C ALA A 61 8.85 -10.98 -4.76
N SER A 62 9.04 -11.66 -5.87
CA SER A 62 9.70 -12.97 -5.91
C SER A 62 10.65 -13.09 -7.10
N ASN A 63 11.88 -13.52 -6.84
CA ASN A 63 12.84 -13.98 -7.84
C ASN A 63 13.25 -15.44 -7.54
N ASP A 64 12.36 -16.20 -6.91
CA ASP A 64 12.59 -17.61 -6.70
C ASP A 64 12.54 -18.34 -8.05
N PRO A 65 13.60 -19.08 -8.46
CA PRO A 65 13.66 -19.82 -9.71
C PRO A 65 12.50 -20.81 -9.91
N GLY A 66 11.86 -21.26 -8.82
CA GLY A 66 10.68 -22.13 -8.87
C GLY A 66 9.43 -21.48 -9.47
N PHE A 67 9.38 -20.15 -9.55
CA PHE A 67 8.25 -19.38 -10.09
C PHE A 67 8.46 -18.90 -11.52
N GLY A 68 9.64 -19.15 -12.12
CA GLY A 68 9.97 -18.70 -13.47
C GLY A 68 10.58 -17.30 -13.45
N GLU A 69 9.88 -16.30 -13.99
CA GLU A 69 10.40 -14.93 -14.11
C GLU A 69 10.21 -14.13 -12.80
N PRO A 70 11.12 -13.20 -12.47
CA PRO A 70 10.95 -12.33 -11.32
C PRO A 70 9.67 -11.48 -11.40
N VAL A 71 8.96 -11.36 -10.30
CA VAL A 71 7.68 -10.62 -10.21
C VAL A 71 7.72 -9.58 -9.09
N ILE A 72 7.06 -8.45 -9.30
CA ILE A 72 6.74 -7.46 -8.27
C ILE A 72 5.26 -7.10 -8.40
N GLU A 73 4.48 -7.34 -7.36
CA GLU A 73 3.06 -7.01 -7.29
C GLU A 73 2.79 -6.02 -6.16
N HIS A 74 1.92 -5.06 -6.43
CA HIS A 74 1.47 -4.08 -5.45
C HIS A 74 -0.04 -4.16 -5.28
N VAL A 75 -0.49 -4.12 -4.03
CA VAL A 75 -1.91 -4.01 -3.69
C VAL A 75 -2.12 -2.77 -2.84
N VAL A 76 -2.84 -1.79 -3.37
CA VAL A 76 -3.31 -0.62 -2.63
C VAL A 76 -4.71 -0.91 -2.10
N ARG A 77 -4.89 -0.90 -0.79
CA ARG A 77 -6.16 -1.19 -0.11
C ARG A 77 -6.66 0.00 0.69
N ILE A 78 -7.97 0.12 0.74
CA ILE A 78 -8.66 0.92 1.76
C ILE A 78 -9.15 -0.06 2.81
N GLU A 79 -8.59 -0.02 4.01
CA GLU A 79 -8.98 -0.88 5.12
C GLU A 79 -9.89 -0.08 6.07
N ARG A 80 -10.91 -0.73 6.63
CA ARG A 80 -11.90 -0.11 7.53
C ARG A 80 -12.21 -1.08 8.65
N SER A 81 -12.38 -0.57 9.89
CA SER A 81 -12.60 -1.45 11.06
C SER A 81 -14.01 -2.03 11.13
N TYR A 82 -14.98 -1.44 10.42
CA TYR A 82 -16.36 -1.94 10.38
C TYR A 82 -16.68 -2.58 9.04
N GLU A 83 -17.02 -3.87 9.08
CA GLU A 83 -17.31 -4.73 7.92
C GLU A 83 -18.76 -4.65 7.42
N ARG A 84 -19.51 -3.59 7.76
CA ARG A 84 -20.88 -3.45 7.24
C ARG A 84 -20.81 -2.96 5.79
N GLU A 85 -21.68 -3.50 4.93
CA GLU A 85 -21.87 -3.06 3.53
C GLU A 85 -22.46 -1.64 3.42
N ASN A 86 -22.57 -0.94 4.53
CA ASN A 86 -23.15 0.37 4.62
C ASN A 86 -22.36 1.39 3.79
N PRO A 87 -23.05 2.38 3.20
CA PRO A 87 -22.40 3.46 2.50
C PRO A 87 -21.49 4.24 3.45
N LEU A 88 -20.37 4.71 2.89
CA LEU A 88 -19.46 5.61 3.60
C LEU A 88 -19.84 7.05 3.29
N GLU A 89 -20.01 7.84 4.34
CA GLU A 89 -20.07 9.29 4.27
C GLU A 89 -18.72 9.88 4.67
N MET A 90 -18.26 10.91 3.96
CA MET A 90 -17.00 11.57 4.28
C MET A 90 -17.15 13.08 4.30
N THR A 91 -16.45 13.75 5.21
CA THR A 91 -16.30 15.21 5.13
C THR A 91 -15.40 15.57 3.95
N PRO A 92 -15.49 16.80 3.41
CA PRO A 92 -14.59 17.26 2.34
C PRO A 92 -13.10 17.14 2.72
N GLU A 93 -12.74 17.42 3.98
CA GLU A 93 -11.36 17.34 4.46
C GLU A 93 -10.87 15.88 4.47
N ALA A 94 -11.71 14.95 4.93
CA ALA A 94 -11.41 13.53 4.91
C ALA A 94 -11.23 13.00 3.48
N ALA A 95 -12.06 13.48 2.54
CA ALA A 95 -11.96 13.13 1.12
C ALA A 95 -10.62 13.59 0.53
N VAL A 96 -10.15 14.80 0.87
CA VAL A 96 -8.84 15.32 0.44
C VAL A 96 -7.69 14.48 1.01
N VAL A 97 -7.75 14.12 2.30
CA VAL A 97 -6.71 13.29 2.95
C VAL A 97 -6.66 11.90 2.33
N LEU A 98 -7.80 11.25 2.14
CA LEU A 98 -7.90 9.94 1.50
C LEU A 98 -7.35 9.98 0.07
N GLY A 99 -7.79 10.94 -0.74
CA GLY A 99 -7.32 11.11 -2.12
C GLY A 99 -5.81 11.32 -2.18
N ARG A 100 -5.25 12.10 -1.24
CA ARG A 100 -3.81 12.30 -1.15
C ARG A 100 -3.06 11.00 -0.82
N HIS A 101 -3.52 10.23 0.16
CA HIS A 101 -2.89 8.95 0.50
C HIS A 101 -2.95 7.96 -0.66
N LEU A 102 -4.05 7.91 -1.42
CA LEU A 102 -4.15 7.08 -2.62
C LEU A 102 -3.17 7.51 -3.71
N LEU A 103 -3.00 8.82 -3.94
CA LEU A 103 -2.02 9.34 -4.90
C LEU A 103 -0.59 9.01 -4.50
N VAL A 104 -0.24 9.17 -3.21
CA VAL A 104 1.09 8.81 -2.70
C VAL A 104 1.33 7.30 -2.84
N ALA A 105 0.37 6.47 -2.43
CA ALA A 105 0.44 5.02 -2.56
C ALA A 105 0.69 4.57 -4.00
N GLY A 106 -0.11 5.08 -4.95
CA GLY A 106 0.06 4.77 -6.37
C GLY A 106 1.40 5.26 -6.93
N THR A 107 1.82 6.47 -6.57
CA THR A 107 3.10 7.04 -7.03
C THR A 107 4.28 6.22 -6.52
N ALA A 108 4.25 5.79 -5.25
CA ALA A 108 5.30 4.98 -4.68
C ALA A 108 5.39 3.60 -5.35
N ALA A 109 4.26 2.93 -5.60
CA ALA A 109 4.23 1.65 -6.31
C ALA A 109 4.81 1.76 -7.73
N ILE A 110 4.42 2.80 -8.48
CA ILE A 110 4.96 3.05 -9.84
C ILE A 110 6.47 3.33 -9.77
N ARG A 111 6.91 4.11 -8.79
CA ARG A 111 8.33 4.42 -8.60
C ARG A 111 9.14 3.18 -8.23
N ASP A 112 8.61 2.32 -7.36
CA ASP A 112 9.24 1.07 -6.97
C ASP A 112 9.43 0.14 -8.18
N LEU A 113 8.39 -0.02 -9.01
CA LEU A 113 8.48 -0.78 -10.26
C LEU A 113 9.54 -0.21 -11.21
N ALA A 114 9.59 1.11 -11.37
CA ALA A 114 10.58 1.75 -12.23
C ALA A 114 12.02 1.59 -11.69
N ALA A 115 12.21 1.71 -10.37
CA ALA A 115 13.51 1.54 -9.73
C ALA A 115 14.02 0.09 -9.84
N HIS A 116 13.11 -0.88 -9.87
CA HIS A 116 13.41 -2.31 -9.94
C HIS A 116 13.19 -2.90 -11.34
N ALA A 117 13.12 -2.08 -12.39
CA ALA A 117 12.98 -2.58 -13.77
C ALA A 117 14.10 -3.55 -14.18
N ASN A 118 15.33 -3.31 -13.73
CA ASN A 118 16.46 -4.21 -13.97
C ASN A 118 16.36 -5.54 -13.22
N TRP A 119 15.68 -5.53 -12.06
CA TRP A 119 15.42 -6.73 -11.27
C TRP A 119 14.35 -7.59 -11.95
N LEU A 120 13.31 -6.96 -12.51
CA LEU A 120 12.28 -7.63 -13.33
C LEU A 120 12.82 -8.18 -14.65
N ALA A 121 13.84 -7.53 -15.22
CA ALA A 121 14.47 -7.97 -16.47
C ALA A 121 15.57 -9.02 -16.27
N HIS A 122 15.85 -9.45 -15.04
CA HIS A 122 16.86 -10.47 -14.78
C HIS A 122 16.35 -11.84 -15.24
N GLU A 123 16.84 -12.30 -16.39
CA GLU A 123 16.66 -13.69 -16.79
C GLU A 123 17.44 -14.59 -15.82
N HIS A 124 16.78 -15.62 -15.29
CA HIS A 124 17.49 -16.63 -14.52
C HIS A 124 18.50 -17.32 -15.44
N PRO A 125 19.79 -17.45 -15.02
CA PRO A 125 20.69 -18.32 -15.75
C PRO A 125 20.06 -19.71 -15.79
N GLU A 126 19.98 -20.30 -16.99
CA GLU A 126 19.31 -21.58 -17.22
C GLU A 126 19.71 -22.59 -16.14
N VAL A 127 18.72 -23.11 -15.40
CA VAL A 127 18.97 -24.22 -14.48
C VAL A 127 19.35 -25.43 -15.34
N PRO A 128 20.59 -25.96 -15.24
CA PRO A 128 20.97 -27.13 -15.99
C PRO A 128 20.05 -28.29 -15.58
N LYS A 129 19.38 -28.89 -16.57
CA LYS A 129 18.55 -30.09 -16.38
C LYS A 129 19.38 -31.30 -16.01
#